data_AF-A0A968M359-F1
#
_entry.id   AF-A0A968M359-F1
#
_cell.length_a   1.000
_cell.length_b   1.000
_cell.length_c   1.000
_cell.angle_alpha   90.00
_cell.angle_beta   90.00
_cell.angle_gamma   90.00
#
_symmetry.space_group_name_H-M   'P 1'
#
loop_
_entity.id
_entity.type
_entity.pdbx_description
1 polymer ?
#
loop_
_entity_poly.entity_id
_entity_poly.type
_entity_poly.pdbx_seq_one_letter_code
_entity_poly.pdbx_strand_id
1 'polypeptide(L)'
;MLEMAAVEGYIELKYLDEAGFCLWSPTSYSYSQIGQQKCFEQSPIRASWKRWSEQGLLLFFLHAYCSDMNKIETQWHQLKTHEIAGQIFDNEYDLAMTVIQGMKNRSEMGNYHLERFIFNSA
;
A
#
# COMPACT_ATOMS: atom_id res chain seq x y z
N MET A 1 -4.61 -20.98 2.35
CA MET A 1 -3.84 -21.21 3.60
C MET A 1 -3.82 -19.97 4.48
N LEU A 2 -3.25 -18.83 4.05
CA LEU A 2 -3.26 -17.59 4.87
C LEU A 2 -4.66 -17.06 5.16
N GLU A 3 -5.56 -17.06 4.17
CA GLU A 3 -6.95 -16.64 4.39
C GLU A 3 -7.69 -17.52 5.39
N MET A 4 -7.44 -18.83 5.37
CA MET A 4 -8.04 -19.76 6.34
C MET A 4 -7.51 -19.49 7.75
N ALA A 5 -6.20 -19.29 7.91
CA ALA A 5 -5.61 -18.94 9.19
C ALA A 5 -6.14 -17.60 9.74
N ALA A 6 -6.46 -16.65 8.86
CA ALA A 6 -7.10 -15.39 9.24
C ALA A 6 -8.57 -15.60 9.68
N VAL A 7 -9.32 -16.45 8.97
CA VAL A 7 -10.71 -16.81 9.33
C VAL A 7 -10.76 -17.57 10.66
N GLU A 8 -9.79 -18.43 10.93
CA GLU A 8 -9.64 -19.16 12.18
C GLU A 8 -9.11 -18.30 13.34
N GLY A 9 -8.72 -17.05 13.07
CA GLY A 9 -8.26 -16.07 14.06
C GLY A 9 -6.81 -16.25 14.51
N TYR A 10 -6.01 -17.06 13.81
CA TYR A 10 -4.59 -17.26 14.14
C TYR A 10 -3.71 -16.08 13.74
N ILE A 11 -4.11 -15.33 12.71
CA ILE A 11 -3.36 -14.18 12.18
C ILE A 11 -4.28 -13.02 11.84
N GLU A 12 -3.74 -11.81 11.90
CA GLU A 12 -4.37 -10.62 11.31
C GLU A 12 -3.78 -10.40 9.90
N LEU A 13 -4.55 -10.74 8.86
CA LEU A 13 -4.09 -10.64 7.47
C LEU A 13 -4.43 -9.27 6.88
N LYS A 14 -3.40 -8.49 6.53
CA LYS A 14 -3.53 -7.19 5.84
C LYS A 14 -3.03 -7.28 4.41
N TYR A 15 -3.76 -6.65 3.50
CA TYR A 15 -3.38 -6.48 2.10
C TYR A 15 -2.86 -5.06 1.92
N LEU A 16 -1.70 -4.93 1.29
CA LEU A 16 -1.03 -3.66 1.02
C LEU A 16 -0.73 -3.60 -0.47
N ASP A 17 -0.81 -2.42 -1.08
CA ASP A 17 -0.33 -2.21 -2.44
C ASP A 17 1.15 -1.83 -2.44
N GLU A 18 1.79 -1.98 -3.61
CA GLU A 18 3.21 -1.69 -3.78
C GLU A 18 3.58 -0.22 -3.54
N ALA A 19 2.65 0.74 -3.51
CA ALA A 19 2.97 2.13 -3.16
C ALA A 19 3.49 2.27 -1.72
N GLY A 20 3.22 1.30 -0.83
CA GLY A 20 3.78 1.26 0.53
C GLY A 20 5.15 0.59 0.66
N PHE A 21 5.59 -0.18 -0.33
CA PHE A 21 6.83 -0.97 -0.28
C PHE A 21 7.67 -0.92 -1.55
N CYS A 22 7.32 -0.08 -2.53
CA CYS A 22 7.93 0.00 -3.85
C CYS A 22 9.45 0.09 -3.73
N LEU A 23 10.04 -1.09 -3.94
CA LEU A 23 11.44 -1.37 -3.78
C LEU A 23 12.12 -1.25 -5.14
N TRP A 24 11.80 -0.19 -5.86
CA TRP A 24 12.46 0.22 -7.08
C TRP A 24 12.49 1.74 -7.10
N SER A 25 13.67 2.27 -7.47
CA SER A 25 13.89 3.69 -7.71
C SER A 25 12.68 4.30 -8.41
N PRO A 26 12.26 5.54 -8.08
CA PRO A 26 11.31 6.23 -8.95
C PRO A 26 11.83 6.06 -10.37
N THR A 27 10.97 5.67 -11.31
CA THR A 27 11.30 5.65 -12.74
C THR A 27 11.42 7.10 -13.21
N SER A 28 12.27 7.87 -12.54
CA SER A 28 12.74 9.17 -12.96
C SER A 28 13.73 8.90 -14.08
N TYR A 29 13.35 9.31 -15.29
CA TYR A 29 14.32 9.61 -16.34
C TYR A 29 15.44 10.43 -15.71
N SER A 30 16.58 9.80 -15.47
CA SER A 30 17.69 10.41 -14.78
C SER A 30 18.92 10.28 -15.65
N TYR A 31 19.61 11.40 -15.89
CA TYR A 31 20.86 11.43 -16.64
C TYR A 31 22.02 11.09 -15.69
N SER A 32 23.06 10.43 -16.22
CA SER A 32 24.34 10.21 -15.54
C SER A 32 25.44 10.76 -16.45
N GLN A 33 26.51 11.30 -15.88
CA GLN A 33 27.67 11.70 -16.67
C GLN A 33 28.35 10.45 -17.28
N ILE A 34 28.89 10.61 -18.50
CA ILE A 34 29.61 9.54 -19.20
C ILE A 34 30.78 9.08 -18.33
N GLY A 35 30.82 7.78 -18.00
CA GLY A 35 31.84 7.18 -17.12
C GLY A 35 31.45 7.04 -15.64
N GLN A 36 30.26 7.51 -15.23
CA GLN A 36 29.72 7.32 -13.88
C GLN A 36 28.66 6.21 -13.89
N GLN A 37 28.87 5.16 -13.09
CA GLN A 37 27.84 4.15 -12.83
C GLN A 37 26.94 4.64 -11.69
N LYS A 38 25.62 4.68 -11.93
CA LYS A 38 24.66 4.98 -10.86
C LYS A 38 24.65 3.85 -9.85
N CYS A 39 25.07 4.16 -8.63
CA CYS A 39 24.82 3.34 -7.46
C CYS A 39 23.54 3.85 -6.81
N PHE A 40 22.50 3.02 -6.81
CA PHE A 40 21.30 3.27 -6.02
C PHE A 40 21.46 2.52 -4.70
N GLU A 41 21.46 3.26 -3.59
CA GLU A 41 21.43 2.63 -2.27
C GLU A 41 20.09 1.90 -2.12
N GLN A 42 20.15 0.59 -1.89
CA GLN A 42 18.96 -0.16 -1.54
C GLN A 42 18.50 0.29 -0.16
N SER A 43 17.20 0.54 0.00
CA SER A 43 16.69 0.98 1.31
C SER A 43 16.96 -0.10 2.37
N PRO A 44 17.27 0.29 3.62
CA PRO A 44 17.59 -0.63 4.72
C PRO A 44 16.39 -1.49 5.19
N ILE A 45 15.25 -1.40 4.50
CA ILE A 45 14.02 -2.14 4.79
C ILE A 45 14.28 -3.65 4.82
N ARG A 46 15.05 -4.19 3.85
CA ARG A 46 15.39 -5.62 3.82
C ARG A 46 16.17 -6.07 5.06
N ALA A 47 17.02 -5.20 5.61
CA ALA A 47 17.77 -5.51 6.84
C ALA A 47 16.85 -5.59 8.07
N SER A 48 15.71 -4.90 8.03
CA SER A 48 14.72 -4.89 9.11
C SER A 48 13.77 -6.08 9.09
N TRP A 49 13.70 -6.84 7.99
CA TRP A 49 12.78 -7.99 7.84
C TRP A 49 12.97 -9.05 8.92
N LYS A 50 14.21 -9.37 9.27
CA LYS A 50 14.49 -10.35 10.33
C LYS A 50 13.89 -9.91 11.66
N ARG A 51 14.15 -8.65 12.06
CA ARG A 51 13.60 -8.07 13.28
C ARG A 51 12.07 -8.05 13.26
N TRP A 52 11.45 -7.66 12.14
CA TRP A 52 9.99 -7.63 12.02
C TRP A 52 9.37 -9.02 12.10
N SER A 53 9.99 -10.02 11.48
CA SER A 53 9.55 -11.42 11.57
C SER A 53 9.64 -11.94 13.01
N GLU A 54 10.70 -11.59 13.75
CA GLU A 54 10.84 -11.93 15.18
C GLU A 54 9.79 -11.22 16.04
N GLN A 55 9.31 -10.04 15.61
CA GLN A 55 8.21 -9.29 16.22
C GLN A 55 6.81 -9.79 15.80
N GLY A 56 6.73 -10.83 14.97
CA GLY A 56 5.46 -11.41 14.51
C GLY A 56 4.88 -10.78 13.24
N LEU A 57 5.57 -9.84 12.60
CA LEU A 57 5.16 -9.28 11.31
C LEU A 57 5.79 -10.08 10.16
N LEU A 58 4.94 -10.78 9.42
CA LEU A 58 5.34 -11.56 8.24
C LEU A 58 4.93 -10.83 6.96
N LEU A 59 5.86 -10.71 6.02
CA LEU A 59 5.64 -10.11 4.71
C LEU A 59 5.55 -11.18 3.65
N PHE A 60 4.48 -11.16 2.85
CA PHE A 60 4.28 -12.04 1.71
C PHE A 60 4.18 -11.20 0.44
N PHE A 61 4.96 -11.56 -0.58
CA PHE A 61 4.97 -10.88 -1.86
C PHE A 61 4.23 -11.72 -2.89
N LEU A 62 3.31 -11.09 -3.62
CA LEU A 62 2.73 -11.69 -4.80
C LEU A 62 3.76 -11.70 -5.93
N HIS A 63 3.58 -12.61 -6.89
CA HIS A 63 4.41 -12.62 -8.09
C HIS A 63 4.17 -11.35 -8.93
N ALA A 64 5.16 -11.00 -9.76
CA ALA A 64 5.04 -9.89 -10.70
C ALA A 64 3.80 -10.07 -11.58
N TYR A 65 3.09 -8.96 -11.84
CA TYR A 65 1.87 -8.90 -12.66
C TYR A 65 0.69 -9.74 -12.13
N CYS A 66 0.70 -10.11 -10.85
CA CYS A 66 -0.45 -10.76 -10.19
C CYS A 66 -1.24 -9.79 -9.29
N SER A 67 -1.39 -8.53 -9.72
CA SER A 67 -2.14 -7.50 -9.00
C SER A 67 -3.59 -7.90 -8.74
N ASP A 68 -4.21 -8.67 -9.65
CA ASP A 68 -5.60 -9.12 -9.53
C ASP A 68 -5.84 -10.02 -8.30
N MET A 69 -4.79 -10.67 -7.79
CA MET A 69 -4.86 -11.48 -6.58
C MET A 69 -4.79 -10.64 -5.30
N ASN A 70 -4.44 -9.35 -5.40
CA ASN A 70 -4.36 -8.46 -4.26
C ASN A 70 -5.72 -7.79 -3.99
N LYS A 71 -6.38 -8.16 -2.90
CA LYS A 71 -7.75 -7.68 -2.59
C LYS A 71 -7.84 -6.16 -2.44
N ILE A 72 -6.75 -5.47 -2.12
CA ILE A 72 -6.73 -4.00 -2.02
C ILE A 72 -7.00 -3.33 -3.37
N GLU A 73 -6.62 -3.95 -4.50
CA GLU A 73 -6.81 -3.37 -5.83
C GLU A 73 -8.29 -3.21 -6.18
N THR A 74 -9.11 -4.18 -5.77
CA THR A 74 -10.57 -4.06 -5.91
C THR A 74 -11.10 -2.88 -5.08
N GLN A 75 -10.55 -2.64 -3.89
CA GLN A 75 -10.96 -1.51 -3.06
C GLN A 75 -10.61 -0.17 -3.71
N TRP A 76 -9.41 -0.06 -4.28
CA TRP A 76 -8.99 1.12 -5.03
C TRP A 76 -9.81 1.36 -6.29
N HIS A 77 -10.12 0.31 -7.05
CA HIS A 77 -10.95 0.42 -8.24
C HIS A 77 -12.32 0.99 -7.87
N GLN A 78 -12.96 0.45 -6.84
CA GLN A 78 -14.25 0.94 -6.34
C GLN A 78 -14.13 2.41 -5.92
N LEU A 79 -13.10 2.76 -5.13
CA LEU A 79 -12.87 4.12 -4.66
C LEU A 79 -12.79 5.13 -5.81
N LYS A 80 -11.99 4.78 -6.82
CA LYS A 80 -11.78 5.60 -8.03
C LYS A 80 -13.04 5.73 -8.88
N THR A 81 -13.88 4.70 -8.91
CA THR A 81 -15.06 4.63 -9.78
C THR A 81 -16.27 5.32 -9.17
N HIS A 82 -16.44 5.25 -7.85
CA HIS A 82 -17.69 5.68 -7.21
C HIS A 82 -17.53 6.93 -6.34
N GLU A 83 -16.40 7.08 -5.65
CA GLU A 83 -16.24 8.14 -4.65
C GLU A 83 -15.48 9.35 -5.18
N ILE A 84 -14.46 9.15 -6.03
CA ILE A 84 -13.62 10.23 -6.55
C ILE A 84 -13.74 10.43 -8.07
N ALA A 85 -14.63 9.70 -8.74
CA ALA A 85 -14.79 9.75 -10.19
C ALA A 85 -15.16 11.16 -10.67
N GLY A 86 -14.46 11.64 -11.71
CA GLY A 86 -14.70 12.95 -12.32
C GLY A 86 -14.24 14.15 -11.49
N GLN A 87 -13.60 13.94 -10.34
CA GLN A 87 -13.04 15.01 -9.52
C GLN A 87 -11.62 15.36 -9.97
N ILE A 88 -11.30 16.64 -9.97
CA ILE A 88 -9.96 17.18 -10.21
C ILE A 88 -9.53 17.88 -8.92
N PHE A 89 -8.29 17.66 -8.49
CA PHE A 89 -7.75 18.22 -7.26
C PHE A 89 -6.58 19.13 -7.56
N ASP A 90 -6.56 20.30 -6.91
CA ASP A 90 -5.50 21.30 -7.08
C ASP A 90 -4.26 20.96 -6.25
N ASN A 91 -4.42 20.21 -5.16
CA ASN A 91 -3.34 19.82 -4.27
C ASN A 91 -3.55 18.44 -3.64
N GLU A 92 -2.48 17.89 -3.06
CA GLU A 92 -2.47 16.57 -2.44
C GLU A 92 -3.36 16.49 -1.19
N TYR A 93 -3.48 17.59 -0.44
CA TYR A 93 -4.32 17.63 0.77
C TYR A 93 -5.79 17.40 0.42
N ASP A 94 -6.31 18.07 -0.61
CA ASP A 94 -7.69 17.92 -1.07
C ASP A 94 -7.96 16.51 -1.59
N LEU A 95 -7.01 15.94 -2.33
CA LEU A 95 -7.07 14.54 -2.75
C LEU A 95 -7.13 13.60 -1.54
N ALA A 96 -6.23 13.77 -0.56
CA ALA A 96 -6.17 12.92 0.62
C ALA A 96 -7.45 13.01 1.45
N MET A 97 -7.97 14.22 1.68
CA MET A 97 -9.23 14.44 2.41
C MET A 97 -10.42 13.80 1.69
N THR A 98 -10.47 13.89 0.36
CA THR A 98 -11.53 13.27 -0.43
C THR A 98 -11.45 11.75 -0.39
N VAL A 99 -10.25 11.17 -0.47
CA VAL A 99 -10.02 9.71 -0.29
C VAL A 99 -10.50 9.27 1.09
N ILE A 100 -10.12 9.98 2.15
CA ILE A 100 -10.56 9.67 3.52
C ILE A 100 -12.09 9.72 3.63
N GLN A 101 -12.72 10.73 3.05
CA GLN A 101 -14.18 10.86 3.09
C GLN A 101 -14.87 9.76 2.28
N GLY A 102 -14.34 9.41 1.10
CA GLY A 102 -14.84 8.30 0.28
C GLY A 102 -14.78 6.97 1.03
N MET A 103 -13.66 6.68 1.70
CA MET A 103 -13.53 5.48 2.53
C MET A 103 -14.55 5.45 3.68
N LYS A 104 -14.78 6.58 4.37
CA LYS A 104 -15.79 6.69 5.44
C LYS A 104 -17.20 6.42 4.92
N ASN A 105 -17.61 7.10 3.85
CA ASN A 105 -18.93 6.93 3.25
C ASN A 105 -19.18 5.46 2.88
N ARG A 106 -18.19 4.78 2.29
CA ARG A 106 -18.28 3.35 1.96
C ARG A 106 -18.39 2.45 3.18
N SER A 107 -17.65 2.76 4.25
CA SER A 107 -17.71 2.02 5.52
C SER A 107 -19.10 2.13 6.15
N GLU A 108 -19.70 3.31 6.13
CA GLU A 108 -21.07 3.54 6.61
C GLU A 108 -22.10 2.79 5.74
N MET A 109 -21.99 2.89 4.41
CA MET A 109 -22.89 2.19 3.48
C MET A 109 -22.74 0.66 3.52
N GLY A 110 -21.51 0.17 3.64
CA GLY A 110 -21.18 -1.25 3.69
C GLY A 110 -21.29 -1.87 5.08
N ASN A 111 -21.59 -1.07 6.09
CA ASN A 111 -21.72 -1.46 7.50
C ASN A 111 -20.52 -2.30 7.99
N TYR A 112 -19.30 -1.81 7.72
CA TYR A 112 -18.07 -2.45 8.20
C TYR A 112 -17.22 -1.45 8.97
N HIS A 113 -16.43 -1.93 9.92
CA HIS A 113 -15.53 -1.10 10.70
C HIS A 113 -14.37 -0.58 9.83
N LEU A 114 -14.12 0.73 9.89
CA LEU A 114 -12.98 1.37 9.25
C LEU A 114 -12.09 2.00 10.31
N GLU A 115 -10.84 1.59 10.36
CA GLU A 115 -9.83 2.15 11.23
C GLU A 115 -8.80 2.93 10.41
N ARG A 116 -8.53 4.18 10.81
CA ARG A 116 -7.41 4.96 10.27
C ARG A 116 -6.19 4.75 11.15
N PHE A 117 -5.22 4.01 10.64
CA PHE A 117 -3.93 3.84 11.30
C PHE A 117 -2.96 4.99 10.92
N ILE A 118 -2.39 5.66 11.92
CA ILE A 118 -1.37 6.68 11.73
C ILE A 118 -0.05 6.14 12.28
N PHE A 119 0.96 6.05 11.41
CA PHE A 119 2.31 5.70 11.86
C PHE A 119 2.89 6.88 12.62
N ASN A 120 3.28 6.65 13.88
CA ASN A 120 4.11 7.59 14.61
C ASN A 120 5.50 7.56 13.97
N SER A 121 5.84 8.59 13.18
CA SER A 121 7.21 8.79 12.75
C SER A 121 8.03 9.25 13.95
N ALA A 122 8.99 8.42 14.36
CA ALA A 122 9.99 8.77 15.38
C ALA A 122 10.98 9.80 14.86
#